data_AF-D2IKI1-F1
#
_entry.id   AF-D2IKI1-F1
#
_cell.length_a   1.000
_cell.length_b   1.000
_cell.length_c   1.000
_cell.angle_alpha   90.00
_cell.angle_beta   90.00
_cell.angle_gamma   90.00
#
_symmetry.space_group_name_H-M   'P 1'
#
loop_
_entity.id
_entity.type
_entity.pdbx_description
1 polymer ?
#
loop_
_entity_poly.entity_id
_entity_poly.type
_entity_poly.pdbx_seq_one_letter_code
_entity_poly.pdbx_strand_id
1 'polypeptide(L)' 'FVYFDSDKGYYIAKTELGKPDAEYWNKDKDYIEQRRSF' A
#
# COMPACT_ATOMS: atom_id res chain seq x y z
N PHE A 1 -0.68 1.85 10.98
CA PHE A 1 -0.45 3.11 10.23
C PHE A 1 -0.97 3.04 8.79
N VAL A 2 -0.82 1.91 8.08
CA VAL A 2 -1.36 1.71 6.71
C VAL A 2 -2.31 0.51 6.62
N TYR A 3 -3.10 0.43 5.55
CA TYR A 3 -3.98 -0.70 5.17
C TYR A 3 -3.84 -0.95 3.67
N PHE A 4 -3.82 -2.22 3.25
CA PHE A 4 -3.84 -2.56 1.83
C PHE A 4 -5.28 -2.69 1.35
N ASP A 5 -5.70 -1.81 0.44
CA ASP A 5 -6.99 -1.86 -0.22
C ASP A 5 -6.90 -2.86 -1.38
N SER A 6 -7.49 -4.04 -1.23
CA SER A 6 -7.46 -5.10 -2.24
C SER A 6 -8.25 -4.75 -3.50
N ASP A 7 -9.32 -3.96 -3.37
CA ASP A 7 -10.17 -3.58 -4.50
C ASP A 7 -9.44 -2.60 -5.42
N LYS A 8 -8.62 -1.73 -4.83
CA LYS A 8 -7.81 -0.76 -5.58
C LYS A 8 -6.38 -1.23 -5.84
N GLY A 9 -5.94 -2.22 -5.06
CA GLY A 9 -4.62 -2.81 -5.11
C GLY A 9 -3.51 -1.83 -4.74
N TYR A 10 -3.67 -1.06 -3.65
CA TYR A 10 -2.62 -0.21 -3.09
C TYR A 10 -2.81 0.07 -1.59
N TYR A 11 -1.74 0.50 -0.92
CA TYR A 11 -1.77 0.90 0.48
C TYR A 11 -2.39 2.28 0.66
N ILE A 12 -3.29 2.39 1.64
CA ILE A 12 -3.92 3.62 2.11
C ILE A 12 -3.42 3.89 3.54
N ALA A 13 -2.95 5.12 3.77
CA ALA A 13 -2.59 5.58 5.11
C ALA A 13 -3.84 5.77 5.97
N LYS A 14 -3.87 5.15 7.16
CA LYS A 14 -4.96 5.35 8.16
C LYS A 14 -4.76 6.61 9.01
N THR A 15 -3.52 7.11 9.07
CA THR A 15 -3.12 8.30 9.80
C THR A 15 -2.10 9.08 8.99
N GLU A 16 -1.90 10.35 9.33
CA GLU A 16 -0.88 11.20 8.68
C GLU A 16 0.54 10.59 8.75
N LEU A 17 0.88 9.95 9.87
CA LEU A 17 2.17 9.26 10.04
C LEU A 17 2.35 8.06 9.11
N GLY A 18 1.25 7.49 8.58
CA GLY A 18 1.31 6.37 7.64
C GLY A 18 1.48 6.78 6.18
N LYS A 19 1.43 8.08 5.84
CA LYS A 19 1.59 8.55 4.46
C LYS A 19 2.95 8.18 3.85
N PRO A 20 4.10 8.38 4.54
CA PRO A 20 5.40 8.02 3.99
C PRO A 20 5.50 6.52 3.69
N ASP A 21 4.97 5.68 4.59
CA ASP A 21 4.94 4.23 4.39
C ASP A 21 4.08 3.85 3.18
N ALA A 22 2.85 4.37 3.10
CA ALA A 22 1.95 4.08 1.98
C ALA A 22 2.57 4.50 0.64
N GLU A 23 3.19 5.68 0.57
CA GLU A 23 3.88 6.14 -0.64
C GLU A 23 5.10 5.27 -0.99
N TYR A 24 5.88 4.84 0.00
CA TYR A 24 7.03 3.96 -0.21
C TYR A 24 6.59 2.62 -0.82
N TRP A 25 5.63 1.96 -0.18
CA TRP A 25 5.15 0.65 -0.64
C TRP A 25 4.41 0.72 -1.98
N ASN A 26 3.67 1.81 -2.26
CA ASN A 26 2.97 1.97 -3.54
C ASN A 26 3.89 2.27 -4.72
N LYS A 27 5.15 2.67 -4.49
CA LYS A 27 6.14 2.89 -5.56
C LYS A 27 6.78 1.59 -6.04
N ASP A 28 6.79 0.56 -5.20
CA ASP A 28 7.32 -0.76 -5.54
C ASP A 28 6.24 -1.62 -6.23
N LYS A 29 6.28 -1.65 -7.56
CA LYS A 29 5.27 -2.35 -8.37
C LYS A 29 5.29 -3.85 -8.15
N ASP A 30 6.47 -4.45 -8.03
CA ASP A 30 6.63 -5.89 -7.87
C ASP A 30 6.05 -6.33 -6.52
N TYR A 31 6.31 -5.54 -5.47
CA TYR A 31 5.72 -5.75 -4.15
C TYR A 31 4.19 -5.63 -4.16
N ILE A 32 3.65 -4.62 -4.84
CA ILE A 32 2.20 -4.42 -4.95
C ILE A 32 1.53 -5.55 -5.74
N GLU A 33 2.16 -6.01 -6.82
CA GLU A 33 1.65 -7.13 -7.64
C GLU A 33 1.65 -8.44 -6.86
N GLN A 34 2.70 -8.71 -6.09
CA GLN A 34 2.74 -9.83 -5.16
C GLN A 34 1.58 -9.75 -4.16
N ARG A 35 1.30 -8.57 -3.59
CA ARG A 35 0.24 -8.39 -2.60
C ARG A 35 -1.18 -8.50 -3.17
N ARG A 36 -1.39 -8.22 -4.45
CA ARG A 36 -2.68 -8.43 -5.15
C ARG A 36 -2.99 -9.90 -5.41
N SER A 37 -1.96 -10.73 -5.45
CA SER A 37 -2.07 -12.15 -5.82
C SER A 37 -2.41 -13.07 -4.63
N PHE A 38 -2.61 -12.51 -3.43
CA PHE A 38 -3.02 -13.20 -2.21
C PHE A 38 -4.39 -12.72 -1.75
#